data_AF-A0A962EC53-F1
#
_entry.id   AF-A0A962EC53-F1
#
_cell.length_a   1.000
_cell.length_b   1.000
_cell.length_c   1.000
_cell.angle_alpha   90.00
_cell.angle_beta   90.00
_cell.angle_gamma   90.00
#
_symmetry.space_group_name_H-M   'P 1'
#
loop_
_entity.id
_entity.type
_entity.pdbx_description
1 polymer ?
#
loop_
_entity_poly.entity_id
_entity_poly.type
_entity_poly.pdbx_seq_one_letter_code
_entity_poly.pdbx_strand_id
1 'polypeptide(L)'
;MNSSLRVIVGALLLCGLGSVSAAGIPLSVELKAQTSKSSPGESITWQITNQSSESVYVLRWETPLDGLSRSLFDVSYKGQPVRYMDKLVHWGHPESKDFVKIAPGQTLSAEVNLAASYEMINAGDYTISFDGQLSYMVAADEKSGHVEDLGATRVDADAVQLYSMGRSPGYYQALGAPSGPLEFTKAAAYASCSSSRQTILASAHSQAKTYSANSVSYLNAGSTGARYTTWFGSYTSSRYSTVKSHFSKINTALIGSTITYDCYCTPSSASAYAYVYPSQPY
;
A
#
# COMPACT_ATOMS: atom_id res chain seq x y z
N MET A 1 -0.73 10.78 -83.92
CA MET A 1 -0.95 9.40 -83.44
C MET A 1 0.05 9.17 -82.31
N ASN A 2 -0.23 9.74 -81.15
CA ASN A 2 -0.86 9.10 -79.97
C ASN A 2 0.20 8.34 -79.15
N SER A 3 0.73 8.95 -78.10
CA SER A 3 0.26 8.84 -76.70
C SER A 3 0.99 7.66 -76.00
N SER A 4 1.54 7.70 -74.79
CA SER A 4 1.39 8.60 -73.64
C SER A 4 2.59 8.40 -72.70
N LEU A 5 3.06 9.48 -72.05
CA LEU A 5 3.80 9.41 -70.79
C LEU A 5 2.92 8.71 -69.73
N ARG A 6 3.46 7.73 -69.01
CA ARG A 6 2.85 7.19 -67.78
C ARG A 6 3.68 7.67 -66.59
N VAL A 7 3.11 8.66 -65.89
CA VAL A 7 3.54 9.09 -64.55
C VAL A 7 3.11 8.00 -63.56
N ILE A 8 4.07 7.40 -62.85
CA ILE A 8 3.78 6.52 -61.72
C ILE A 8 3.79 7.39 -60.47
N VAL A 9 2.60 7.70 -59.96
CA VAL A 9 2.40 8.25 -58.61
C VAL A 9 2.47 7.08 -57.63
N GLY A 10 3.61 6.93 -56.96
CA GLY A 10 3.76 5.99 -55.85
C GLY A 10 3.18 6.61 -54.57
N ALA A 11 2.01 6.12 -54.15
CA ALA A 11 1.38 6.53 -52.90
C ALA A 11 2.24 6.11 -51.70
N LEU A 12 2.62 7.08 -50.86
CA LEU A 12 3.13 6.85 -49.51
C LEU A 12 2.04 6.15 -48.69
N LEU A 13 2.21 4.87 -48.38
CA LEU A 13 1.54 4.26 -47.24
C LEU A 13 2.21 4.77 -45.96
N LEU A 14 1.64 5.79 -45.33
CA LEU A 14 1.85 6.03 -43.90
C LEU A 14 1.18 4.87 -43.15
N CYS A 15 1.96 3.86 -42.76
CA CYS A 15 1.56 2.95 -41.69
C CYS A 15 1.51 3.75 -40.38
N GLY A 16 0.36 4.36 -40.09
CA GLY A 16 0.06 4.80 -38.74
C GLY A 16 0.06 3.58 -37.84
N LEU A 17 1.03 3.49 -36.93
CA LEU A 17 0.96 2.63 -35.76
C LEU A 17 -0.13 3.20 -34.86
N GLY A 18 -1.39 2.94 -35.22
CA GLY A 18 -2.48 3.05 -34.29
C GLY A 18 -2.31 1.92 -33.29
N SER A 19 -1.80 2.25 -32.09
CA SER A 19 -1.89 1.35 -30.96
C SER A 19 -3.37 1.07 -30.74
N VAL A 20 -3.81 -0.14 -31.10
CA VAL A 20 -5.10 -0.65 -30.70
C VAL A 20 -5.05 -0.72 -29.18
N SER A 21 -5.76 0.19 -28.51
CA SER A 21 -6.00 0.06 -27.07
C SER A 21 -6.74 -1.26 -26.87
N ALA A 22 -6.06 -2.25 -26.32
CA ALA A 22 -6.74 -3.41 -25.77
C ALA A 22 -7.80 -2.88 -24.80
N ALA A 23 -9.01 -3.44 -24.80
CA ALA A 23 -9.99 -3.15 -23.74
C ALA A 23 -9.32 -3.47 -22.41
N GLY A 24 -8.80 -2.42 -21.77
CA GLY A 24 -7.63 -2.49 -20.92
C GLY A 24 -7.74 -1.38 -19.90
N ILE A 25 -7.10 -1.60 -18.77
CA ILE A 25 -7.13 -0.72 -17.62
C ILE A 25 -6.82 0.71 -18.09
N PRO A 26 -7.67 1.71 -17.80
CA PRO A 26 -7.49 3.06 -18.35
C PRO A 26 -6.28 3.80 -17.76
N LEU A 27 -5.55 3.17 -16.84
CA LEU A 27 -4.45 3.73 -16.10
C LEU A 27 -3.14 3.03 -16.47
N SER A 28 -2.09 3.81 -16.65
CA SER A 28 -0.71 3.33 -16.78
C SER A 28 0.13 3.90 -15.65
N VAL A 29 1.07 3.11 -15.13
CA VAL A 29 1.98 3.54 -14.06
C VAL A 29 3.42 3.49 -14.54
N GLU A 30 4.21 4.49 -14.17
CA GLU A 30 5.63 4.57 -14.48
C GLU A 30 6.42 4.89 -13.20
N LEU A 31 7.58 4.24 -13.05
CA LEU A 31 8.57 4.57 -12.02
C LEU A 31 9.77 5.24 -12.68
N LYS A 32 10.29 6.29 -12.04
CA LYS A 32 11.54 6.96 -12.45
C LYS A 32 12.47 7.03 -11.25
N ALA A 33 13.64 6.41 -11.35
CA ALA A 33 14.66 6.55 -10.32
C ALA A 33 15.24 7.97 -10.34
N GLN A 34 15.18 8.68 -9.20
CA GLN A 34 15.82 9.99 -9.08
C GLN A 34 17.28 9.81 -8.67
N THR A 35 18.14 9.47 -9.62
CA THR A 35 19.59 9.44 -9.39
C THR A 35 20.28 10.55 -10.16
N SER A 36 21.10 11.34 -9.46
CA SER A 36 22.21 12.05 -10.07
C SER A 36 23.49 11.62 -9.37
N LYS A 37 24.60 11.51 -10.11
CA LYS A 37 25.93 11.18 -9.55
C LYS A 37 26.38 12.16 -8.46
N SER A 38 25.75 13.34 -8.38
CA SER A 38 26.06 14.43 -7.42
C SER A 38 25.27 14.37 -6.11
N SER A 39 24.18 13.61 -6.06
CA SER A 39 23.36 13.41 -4.86
C SER A 39 22.53 12.15 -5.05
N PRO A 40 23.07 10.95 -4.75
CA PRO A 40 22.30 9.72 -4.85
C PRO A 40 21.08 9.83 -3.94
N GLY A 41 19.90 10.00 -4.55
CA GLY A 41 18.64 10.02 -3.85
C GLY A 41 18.18 8.59 -3.59
N GLU A 42 17.54 8.38 -2.45
CA GLU A 42 16.82 7.14 -2.15
C GLU A 42 15.34 7.27 -2.56
N SER A 43 15.06 8.23 -3.44
CA SER A 43 13.72 8.58 -3.93
C SER A 43 13.49 8.04 -5.33
N ILE A 44 12.25 7.62 -5.59
CA ILE A 44 11.72 7.40 -6.93
C ILE A 44 10.56 8.38 -7.17
N THR A 45 10.33 8.74 -8.43
CA THR A 45 9.09 9.37 -8.85
C THR A 45 8.15 8.28 -9.35
N TRP A 46 7.02 8.13 -8.68
CA TRP A 46 5.89 7.31 -9.13
C TRP A 46 4.93 8.20 -9.92
N GLN A 47 4.46 7.74 -11.08
CA GLN A 47 3.51 8.47 -11.91
C GLN A 47 2.37 7.55 -12.33
N ILE A 48 1.13 8.03 -12.23
CA ILE A 48 -0.05 7.36 -12.77
C ILE A 48 -0.70 8.26 -13.81
N THR A 49 -0.95 7.73 -15.01
CA THR A 49 -1.53 8.46 -16.13
C THR A 49 -2.83 7.82 -16.55
N ASN A 50 -3.89 8.63 -16.63
CA ASN A 50 -5.16 8.23 -17.22
C ASN A 50 -5.10 8.36 -18.75
N GLN A 51 -5.17 7.22 -19.43
CA GLN A 51 -5.11 7.10 -20.88
C GLN A 51 -6.49 7.13 -21.56
N SER A 52 -7.57 7.21 -20.78
CA SER A 52 -8.93 7.26 -21.30
C SER A 52 -9.40 8.69 -21.56
N SER A 53 -10.60 8.79 -22.15
CA SER A 53 -11.33 10.05 -22.36
C SER A 53 -12.23 10.44 -21.19
N GLU A 54 -12.31 9.63 -20.14
CA GLU A 54 -13.18 9.82 -18.97
C GLU A 54 -12.35 10.10 -17.72
N SER A 55 -12.96 10.74 -16.71
CA SER A 55 -12.27 10.90 -15.43
C SER A 55 -12.25 9.58 -14.70
N VAL A 56 -11.10 9.19 -14.15
CA VAL A 56 -10.97 7.98 -13.34
C VAL A 56 -10.73 8.35 -11.88
N TYR A 57 -11.41 7.68 -10.97
CA TYR A 57 -11.30 7.85 -9.53
C TYR A 57 -10.72 6.58 -8.92
N VAL A 58 -9.68 6.74 -8.10
CA VAL A 58 -9.01 5.63 -7.39
C VAL A 58 -8.87 5.96 -5.92
N LEU A 59 -8.80 4.94 -5.05
CA LEU A 59 -8.53 5.16 -3.64
C LEU A 59 -7.14 5.72 -3.41
N ARG A 60 -7.08 6.87 -2.75
CA ARG A 60 -5.82 7.53 -2.42
C ARG A 60 -4.92 6.66 -1.53
N TRP A 61 -5.53 5.86 -0.64
CA TRP A 61 -4.84 4.94 0.27
C TRP A 61 -3.99 3.87 -0.44
N GLU A 62 -4.35 3.58 -1.69
CA GLU A 62 -3.71 2.56 -2.52
C GLU A 62 -2.66 3.17 -3.47
N THR A 63 -2.39 4.46 -3.33
CA THR A 63 -1.39 5.22 -4.07
C THR A 63 -0.37 5.84 -3.11
N PRO A 64 0.84 6.18 -3.58
CA PRO A 64 1.82 6.88 -2.76
C PRO A 64 1.60 8.40 -2.67
N LEU A 65 0.48 8.94 -3.20
CA LEU A 65 0.24 10.40 -3.29
C LEU A 65 0.25 11.12 -1.94
N ASP A 66 -0.11 10.41 -0.87
CA ASP A 66 -0.14 10.93 0.51
C ASP A 66 0.92 10.23 1.39
N GLY A 67 1.97 9.69 0.77
CA GLY A 67 2.92 8.79 1.41
C GLY A 67 2.39 7.35 1.51
N LEU A 68 3.12 6.49 2.22
CA LEU A 68 2.80 5.07 2.29
C LEU A 68 1.92 4.76 3.52
N SER A 69 0.79 4.12 3.24
CA SER A 69 -0.11 3.56 4.26
C SER A 69 0.04 2.04 4.42
N ARG A 70 0.78 1.43 3.49
CA ARG A 70 1.13 0.01 3.41
C ARG A 70 2.34 -0.14 2.47
N SER A 71 2.89 -1.35 2.39
CA SER A 71 3.85 -1.70 1.34
C SER A 71 3.15 -1.65 -0.02
N LEU A 72 3.51 -0.69 -0.86
CA LEU A 72 3.03 -0.56 -2.26
C LEU A 72 4.07 -0.99 -3.29
N PHE A 73 5.33 -1.14 -2.87
CA PHE A 73 6.46 -1.47 -3.73
C PHE A 73 7.06 -2.79 -3.27
N ASP A 74 7.52 -3.57 -4.24
CA ASP A 74 8.41 -4.69 -3.99
C ASP A 74 9.84 -4.18 -4.11
N VAL A 75 10.52 -4.10 -2.97
CA VAL A 75 11.91 -3.62 -2.89
C VAL A 75 12.79 -4.82 -2.62
N SER A 76 13.87 -4.97 -3.40
CA SER A 76 14.84 -6.04 -3.22
C SER A 76 16.28 -5.54 -3.22
N TYR A 77 17.12 -6.19 -2.41
CA TYR A 77 18.57 -6.00 -2.37
C TYR A 77 19.24 -7.33 -2.67
N LYS A 78 20.02 -7.40 -3.75
CA LYS A 78 20.65 -8.65 -4.21
C LYS A 78 19.63 -9.80 -4.36
N GLY A 79 18.44 -9.48 -4.87
CA GLY A 79 17.33 -10.42 -5.07
C GLY A 79 16.59 -10.86 -3.80
N GLN A 80 16.98 -10.35 -2.62
CA GLN A 80 16.26 -10.62 -1.37
C GLN A 80 15.27 -9.50 -1.06
N PRO A 81 14.04 -9.80 -0.63
CA PRO A 81 13.04 -8.79 -0.31
C PRO A 81 13.51 -7.94 0.88
N VAL A 82 13.29 -6.63 0.78
CA VAL A 82 13.60 -5.65 1.81
C VAL A 82 12.34 -5.42 2.64
N ARG A 83 12.52 -5.40 3.96
CA ARG A 83 11.42 -5.23 4.90
C ARG A 83 10.83 -3.81 4.80
N TYR A 84 9.50 -3.73 4.76
CA TYR A 84 8.76 -2.47 4.95
C TYR A 84 8.73 -2.08 6.43
N MET A 85 9.05 -0.81 6.71
CA MET A 85 9.30 -0.25 8.05
C MET A 85 8.36 0.90 8.42
N ASP A 86 7.63 1.45 7.45
CA ASP A 86 6.65 2.52 7.71
C ASP A 86 5.32 1.91 8.20
N LYS A 87 4.34 2.78 8.48
CA LYS A 87 3.05 2.40 9.06
C LYS A 87 2.26 1.46 8.15
N LEU A 88 1.59 0.51 8.79
CA LEU A 88 0.45 -0.23 8.25
C LEU A 88 -0.83 0.39 8.82
N VAL A 89 -1.60 1.01 7.95
CA VAL A 89 -2.83 1.71 8.34
C VAL A 89 -4.04 0.81 8.11
N HIS A 90 -4.89 0.70 9.13
CA HIS A 90 -6.20 0.07 9.02
C HIS A 90 -7.25 1.15 8.80
N TRP A 91 -7.67 1.31 7.55
CA TRP A 91 -8.65 2.30 7.14
C TRP A 91 -10.09 1.87 7.43
N GLY A 92 -10.97 2.86 7.59
CA GLY A 92 -12.42 2.67 7.58
C GLY A 92 -12.97 2.32 6.22
N HIS A 93 -14.30 2.34 6.10
CA HIS A 93 -14.95 2.30 4.79
C HIS A 93 -14.57 3.56 4.00
N PRO A 94 -14.16 3.45 2.73
CA PRO A 94 -13.83 4.63 1.92
C PRO A 94 -15.04 5.54 1.71
N GLU A 95 -14.83 6.84 1.86
CA GLU A 95 -15.80 7.88 1.51
C GLU A 95 -15.35 8.63 0.25
N SER A 96 -16.23 9.43 -0.34
CA SER A 96 -15.93 10.17 -1.57
C SER A 96 -14.67 11.03 -1.50
N LYS A 97 -14.35 11.59 -0.33
CA LYS A 97 -13.13 12.39 -0.07
C LYS A 97 -11.83 11.57 -0.12
N ASP A 98 -11.91 10.26 0.04
CA ASP A 98 -10.76 9.35 0.07
C ASP A 98 -10.33 8.91 -1.34
N PHE A 99 -11.12 9.26 -2.36
CA PHE A 99 -10.79 9.06 -3.77
C PHE A 99 -10.00 10.24 -4.32
N VAL A 100 -9.09 9.95 -5.25
CA VAL A 100 -8.42 10.95 -6.06
C VAL A 100 -8.93 10.86 -7.50
N LYS A 101 -9.28 12.02 -8.07
CA LYS A 101 -9.66 12.16 -9.47
C LYS A 101 -8.41 12.27 -10.34
N ILE A 102 -8.39 11.54 -11.45
CA ILE A 102 -7.42 11.62 -12.53
C ILE A 102 -8.19 11.97 -13.80
N ALA A 103 -8.10 13.22 -14.25
CA ALA A 103 -8.79 13.71 -15.44
C ALA A 103 -8.27 13.02 -16.72
N PRO A 104 -9.01 13.07 -17.84
CA PRO A 104 -8.56 12.50 -19.12
C PRO A 104 -7.16 13.02 -19.52
N GLY A 105 -6.23 12.11 -19.81
CA GLY A 105 -4.85 12.44 -20.16
C GLY A 105 -4.00 13.00 -19.01
N GLN A 106 -4.55 13.13 -17.79
CA GLN A 106 -3.81 13.67 -16.65
C GLN A 106 -2.84 12.63 -16.10
N THR A 107 -1.65 13.11 -15.75
CA THR A 107 -0.68 12.38 -14.93
C THR A 107 -0.65 12.96 -13.52
N LEU A 108 -0.82 12.11 -12.51
CA LEU A 108 -0.48 12.43 -11.13
C LEU A 108 0.88 11.84 -10.77
N SER A 109 1.62 12.50 -9.90
CA SER A 109 2.95 12.04 -9.48
C SER A 109 3.18 12.16 -7.99
N ALA A 110 3.95 11.24 -7.43
CA ALA A 110 4.46 11.31 -6.07
C ALA A 110 5.97 11.05 -6.06
N GLU A 111 6.71 11.80 -5.26
CA GLU A 111 8.06 11.41 -4.88
C GLU A 111 7.99 10.47 -3.67
N VAL A 112 8.63 9.31 -3.77
CA VAL A 112 8.65 8.30 -2.72
C VAL A 112 10.07 8.08 -2.26
N ASN A 113 10.40 8.56 -1.07
CA ASN A 113 11.65 8.23 -0.39
C ASN A 113 11.56 6.80 0.16
N LEU A 114 12.18 5.86 -0.55
CA LEU A 114 12.10 4.44 -0.22
C LEU A 114 12.84 4.13 1.07
N ALA A 115 13.97 4.78 1.35
CA ALA A 115 14.73 4.48 2.56
C ALA A 115 14.07 5.02 3.84
N ALA A 116 13.07 5.89 3.71
CA ALA A 116 12.21 6.27 4.83
C ALA A 116 11.20 5.16 5.19
N SER A 117 10.85 4.28 4.24
CA SER A 117 9.80 3.29 4.41
C SER A 117 10.24 1.83 4.26
N TYR A 118 11.44 1.57 3.75
CA TYR A 118 12.04 0.26 3.57
C TYR A 118 13.42 0.20 4.25
N GLU A 119 13.76 -0.95 4.83
CA GLU A 119 14.99 -1.18 5.59
C GLU A 119 16.24 -1.26 4.70
N MET A 120 16.64 -0.13 4.13
CA MET A 120 17.80 0.02 3.23
C MET A 120 19.08 0.27 4.04
N ILE A 121 19.48 -0.68 4.88
CA ILE A 121 20.68 -0.56 5.72
C ILE A 121 21.97 -0.61 4.91
N ASN A 122 22.00 -1.47 3.90
CA ASN A 122 23.21 -1.76 3.14
C ASN A 122 23.37 -0.78 1.97
N ALA A 123 24.60 -0.32 1.73
CA ALA A 123 24.93 0.37 0.50
C ALA A 123 24.88 -0.58 -0.71
N GLY A 124 24.45 -0.06 -1.86
CA GLY A 124 24.43 -0.78 -3.13
C GLY A 124 23.14 -0.57 -3.92
N ASP A 125 23.00 -1.35 -4.99
CA ASP A 125 21.85 -1.29 -5.88
C ASP A 125 20.65 -2.06 -5.33
N TYR A 126 19.51 -1.39 -5.32
CA TYR A 126 18.20 -1.94 -5.00
C TYR A 126 17.36 -1.97 -6.27
N THR A 127 16.55 -3.02 -6.42
CA THR A 127 15.55 -3.12 -7.48
C THR A 127 14.18 -2.87 -6.89
N ILE A 128 13.41 -2.00 -7.55
CA ILE A 128 12.09 -1.58 -7.11
C ILE A 128 11.08 -1.82 -8.22
N SER A 129 10.07 -2.61 -7.94
CA SER A 129 8.90 -2.78 -8.78
C SER A 129 7.63 -2.35 -8.06
N PHE A 130 6.57 -2.13 -8.83
CA PHE A 130 5.26 -1.75 -8.33
C PHE A 130 4.23 -2.71 -8.90
N ASP A 131 3.49 -3.39 -8.02
CA ASP A 131 2.29 -4.18 -8.33
C ASP A 131 1.13 -3.59 -7.49
N GLY A 132 0.60 -2.48 -7.98
CA GLY A 132 -0.42 -1.71 -7.30
C GLY A 132 -1.79 -2.36 -7.46
N GLN A 133 -2.33 -2.90 -6.37
CA GLN A 133 -3.73 -3.27 -6.32
C GLN A 133 -4.60 -2.04 -6.05
N LEU A 134 -5.55 -1.78 -6.95
CA LEU A 134 -6.60 -0.79 -6.82
C LEU A 134 -7.93 -1.54 -6.57
N SER A 135 -8.47 -1.45 -5.36
CA SER A 135 -9.67 -2.18 -4.96
C SER A 135 -10.96 -1.54 -5.50
N TYR A 136 -10.93 -0.22 -5.71
CA TYR A 136 -12.06 0.53 -6.27
C TYR A 136 -11.55 1.48 -7.35
N MET A 137 -12.09 1.29 -8.56
CA MET A 137 -11.83 2.16 -9.69
C MET A 137 -13.15 2.53 -10.34
N VAL A 138 -13.41 3.83 -10.47
CA VAL A 138 -14.65 4.35 -11.04
C VAL A 138 -14.31 5.26 -12.20
N ALA A 139 -14.95 5.06 -13.35
CA ALA A 139 -14.92 5.97 -14.48
C ALA A 139 -16.15 6.88 -14.46
N ALA A 140 -15.97 8.13 -14.85
CA ALA A 140 -17.07 9.07 -15.02
C ALA A 140 -16.88 9.95 -16.25
N ASP A 141 -17.89 9.95 -17.12
CA ASP A 141 -18.05 10.98 -18.15
C ASP A 141 -18.83 12.15 -17.56
N GLU A 142 -18.09 13.22 -17.25
CA GLU A 142 -18.67 14.41 -16.64
C GLU A 142 -19.63 15.17 -17.56
N LYS A 143 -19.59 14.93 -18.88
CA LYS A 143 -20.50 15.59 -19.84
C LYS A 143 -21.87 14.92 -19.86
N SER A 144 -21.91 13.59 -19.85
CA SER A 144 -23.17 12.82 -19.84
C SER A 144 -23.69 12.56 -18.42
N GLY A 145 -22.83 12.69 -17.39
CA GLY A 145 -23.13 12.26 -16.03
C GLY A 145 -23.10 10.74 -15.85
N HIS A 146 -22.61 10.01 -16.85
CA HIS A 146 -22.44 8.57 -16.76
C HIS A 146 -21.32 8.22 -15.78
N VAL A 147 -21.56 7.20 -14.95
CA VAL A 147 -20.60 6.67 -13.99
C VAL A 147 -20.58 5.15 -14.15
N GLU A 148 -19.38 4.60 -14.26
CA GLU A 148 -19.12 3.17 -14.41
C GLU A 148 -18.20 2.69 -13.29
N ASP A 149 -18.61 1.64 -12.58
CA ASP A 149 -17.72 0.94 -11.63
C ASP A 149 -16.87 -0.08 -12.40
N LEU A 150 -15.57 0.20 -12.49
CA LEU A 150 -14.60 -0.66 -13.16
C LEU A 150 -14.07 -1.77 -12.24
N GLY A 151 -14.51 -1.79 -10.97
CA GLY A 151 -14.16 -2.81 -9.99
C GLY A 151 -12.69 -2.77 -9.56
N ALA A 152 -12.23 -3.91 -9.02
CA ALA A 152 -10.85 -4.07 -8.58
C ALA A 152 -9.94 -4.40 -9.76
N THR A 153 -8.78 -3.74 -9.82
CA THR A 153 -7.78 -3.95 -10.86
C THR A 153 -6.36 -3.95 -10.29
N ARG A 154 -5.40 -4.35 -11.11
CA ARG A 154 -3.96 -4.31 -10.80
C ARG A 154 -3.24 -3.49 -11.85
N VAL A 155 -2.46 -2.52 -11.41
CA VAL A 155 -1.60 -1.70 -12.25
C VAL A 155 -0.15 -1.96 -11.87
N ASP A 156 0.67 -2.28 -12.85
CA ASP A 156 2.09 -2.54 -12.66
C ASP A 156 2.94 -1.46 -13.34
N ALA A 157 4.22 -1.45 -12.98
CA ALA A 157 5.23 -0.64 -13.63
C ALA A 157 6.54 -1.41 -13.75
N ASP A 158 7.28 -1.12 -14.81
CA ASP A 158 8.61 -1.69 -15.02
C ASP A 158 9.52 -1.39 -13.83
N ALA A 159 10.34 -2.39 -13.47
CA ALA A 159 11.25 -2.28 -12.37
C ALA A 159 12.36 -1.25 -12.66
N VAL A 160 12.70 -0.43 -11.65
CA VAL A 160 13.80 0.52 -11.70
C VAL A 160 14.90 0.11 -10.73
N GLN A 161 16.14 0.52 -11.04
CA GLN A 161 17.27 0.37 -10.13
C GLN A 161 17.63 1.70 -9.48
N LEU A 162 17.99 1.62 -8.20
CA LEU A 162 18.33 2.75 -7.36
C LEU A 162 19.54 2.40 -6.50
N TYR A 163 20.56 3.26 -6.49
CA TYR A 163 21.69 3.11 -5.59
C TYR A 163 21.40 3.81 -4.27
N SER A 164 21.51 3.09 -3.15
CA SER A 164 21.44 3.66 -1.80
C SER A 164 22.83 3.65 -1.16
N MET A 165 23.11 4.69 -0.36
CA MET A 165 24.31 4.74 0.48
C MET A 165 24.17 3.92 1.78
N GLY A 166 23.00 3.35 2.03
CA GLY A 166 22.66 2.69 3.27
C GLY A 166 22.28 3.67 4.37
N ARG A 167 21.49 3.19 5.34
CA ARG A 167 21.13 3.90 6.57
C ARG A 167 21.55 3.13 7.81
N SER A 168 21.78 3.84 8.90
CA SER A 168 22.10 3.19 10.17
C SER A 168 20.89 2.37 10.65
N PRO A 169 21.10 1.19 11.25
CA PRO A 169 20.01 0.42 11.86
C PRO A 169 19.21 1.22 12.91
N GLY A 170 19.86 2.16 13.61
CA GLY A 170 19.23 3.04 14.59
C GLY A 170 18.16 3.97 14.00
N TYR A 171 18.27 4.36 12.72
CA TYR A 171 17.23 5.12 12.03
C TYR A 171 15.90 4.35 12.03
N TYR A 172 15.95 3.07 11.65
CA TYR A 172 14.77 2.21 11.54
C TYR A 172 14.18 1.81 12.90
N GLN A 173 15.02 1.71 13.93
CA GLN A 173 14.57 1.45 15.30
C GLN A 173 13.74 2.61 15.88
N ALA A 174 14.03 3.84 15.44
CA ALA A 174 13.31 5.02 15.92
C ALA A 174 11.96 5.27 15.21
N LEU A 175 11.71 4.63 14.05
CA LEU A 175 10.48 4.82 13.28
C LEU A 175 9.25 4.36 14.05
N GLY A 176 8.34 5.27 14.34
CA GLY A 176 7.09 4.97 15.04
C GLY A 176 7.13 5.06 16.55
N ALA A 177 8.24 5.57 17.12
CA ALA A 177 8.37 5.74 18.55
C ALA A 177 7.22 6.61 19.11
N PRO A 178 6.63 6.25 20.27
CA PRO A 178 5.54 7.01 20.86
C PRO A 178 5.87 8.49 21.01
N SER A 179 4.89 9.35 20.71
CA SER A 179 5.09 10.80 20.62
C SER A 179 5.08 11.54 21.97
N GLY A 180 5.07 10.82 23.10
CA GLY A 180 4.92 11.42 24.42
C GLY A 180 5.36 10.52 25.58
N PRO A 181 5.30 11.03 26.82
CA PRO A 181 5.63 10.26 28.01
C PRO A 181 4.70 9.04 28.13
N LEU A 182 5.29 7.90 28.48
CA LEU A 182 4.58 6.64 28.66
C LEU A 182 4.10 6.49 30.10
N GLU A 183 2.80 6.21 30.25
CA GLU A 183 2.21 5.84 31.54
C GLU A 183 2.00 4.32 31.61
N PHE A 184 2.65 3.67 32.59
CA PHE A 184 2.64 2.21 32.78
C PHE A 184 1.62 1.73 33.82
N THR A 185 0.64 2.54 34.20
CA THR A 185 -0.21 2.32 35.39
C THR A 185 -1.33 1.27 35.20
N LYS A 186 -1.40 0.56 34.05
CA LYS A 186 -2.48 -0.39 33.70
C LYS A 186 -1.94 -1.57 32.87
N ALA A 187 -2.83 -2.49 32.46
CA ALA A 187 -2.52 -3.68 31.66
C ALA A 187 -1.92 -3.40 30.25
N ALA A 188 -1.74 -2.13 29.90
CA ALA A 188 -1.15 -1.62 28.67
C ALA A 188 -0.46 -0.27 28.98
N ALA A 189 0.45 0.16 28.13
CA ALA A 189 1.06 1.49 28.18
C ALA A 189 0.25 2.48 27.31
N TYR A 190 0.28 3.76 27.67
CA TYR A 190 -0.43 4.81 26.95
C TYR A 190 0.45 6.02 26.67
N ALA A 191 0.31 6.59 25.47
CA ALA A 191 0.91 7.85 25.04
C ALA A 191 -0.18 8.79 24.51
N SER A 192 -0.08 10.09 24.82
CA SER A 192 -0.99 11.14 24.31
C SER A 192 -2.49 10.86 24.55
N CYS A 193 -2.83 10.02 25.53
CA CYS A 193 -4.19 9.58 25.84
C CYS A 193 -4.74 10.31 27.07
N SER A 194 -5.95 10.86 26.97
CA SER A 194 -6.71 11.30 28.15
C SER A 194 -7.07 10.12 29.06
N SER A 195 -7.32 10.38 30.34
CA SER A 195 -7.76 9.36 31.31
C SER A 195 -9.00 8.59 30.84
N SER A 196 -9.97 9.27 30.22
CA SER A 196 -11.16 8.65 29.63
C SER A 196 -10.81 7.70 28.48
N ARG A 197 -9.91 8.10 27.57
CA ARG A 197 -9.43 7.23 26.48
C ARG A 197 -8.68 6.02 27.00
N GLN A 198 -7.83 6.19 28.01
CA GLN A 198 -7.13 5.06 28.65
C GLN A 198 -8.12 4.03 29.22
N THR A 199 -9.21 4.46 29.86
CA THR A 199 -10.23 3.54 30.40
C THR A 199 -10.95 2.76 29.29
N ILE A 200 -11.31 3.42 28.19
CA ILE A 200 -11.92 2.77 27.03
C ILE A 200 -10.96 1.74 26.42
N LEU A 201 -9.69 2.13 26.23
CA LEU A 201 -8.67 1.26 25.67
C LEU A 201 -8.33 0.08 26.58
N ALA A 202 -8.32 0.26 27.90
CA ALA A 202 -8.16 -0.86 28.84
C ALA A 202 -9.27 -1.91 28.68
N SER A 203 -10.52 -1.46 28.57
CA SER A 203 -11.67 -2.34 28.31
C SER A 203 -11.59 -3.01 26.93
N ALA A 204 -11.18 -2.28 25.89
CA ALA A 204 -10.98 -2.84 24.55
C ALA A 204 -9.84 -3.87 24.53
N HIS A 205 -8.73 -3.60 25.20
CA HIS A 205 -7.60 -4.51 25.34
C HIS A 205 -8.00 -5.81 26.06
N SER A 206 -8.82 -5.72 27.12
CA SER A 206 -9.38 -6.91 27.79
C SER A 206 -10.25 -7.75 26.84
N GLN A 207 -11.09 -7.12 26.03
CA GLN A 207 -11.92 -7.83 25.04
C GLN A 207 -11.07 -8.47 23.94
N ALA A 208 -10.01 -7.78 23.49
CA ALA A 208 -9.07 -8.32 22.50
C ALA A 208 -8.40 -9.61 23.01
N LYS A 209 -7.99 -9.67 24.30
CA LYS A 209 -7.50 -10.91 24.92
C LYS A 209 -8.53 -12.03 24.80
N THR A 210 -9.77 -11.78 25.19
CA THR A 210 -10.87 -12.77 25.09
C THR A 210 -11.07 -13.28 23.66
N TYR A 211 -11.12 -12.39 22.67
CA TYR A 211 -11.31 -12.77 21.27
C TYR A 211 -10.11 -13.55 20.71
N SER A 212 -8.89 -13.16 21.07
CA SER A 212 -7.68 -13.87 20.64
C SER A 212 -7.59 -15.27 21.26
N ALA A 213 -7.89 -15.42 22.56
CA ALA A 213 -7.91 -16.70 23.25
C ALA A 213 -8.98 -17.64 22.68
N ASN A 214 -10.18 -17.12 22.39
CA ASN A 214 -11.24 -17.89 21.75
C ASN A 214 -10.83 -18.38 20.34
N SER A 215 -10.17 -17.53 19.57
CA SER A 215 -9.67 -17.89 18.23
C SER A 215 -8.57 -18.96 18.30
N VAL A 216 -7.65 -18.85 19.25
CA VAL A 216 -6.64 -19.90 19.52
C VAL A 216 -7.29 -21.22 19.89
N SER A 217 -8.29 -21.20 20.78
CA SER A 217 -9.03 -22.41 21.18
C SER A 217 -9.72 -23.09 19.98
N TYR A 218 -10.43 -22.30 19.15
CA TYR A 218 -11.07 -22.77 17.92
C TYR A 218 -10.08 -23.46 16.97
N LEU A 219 -8.91 -22.84 16.76
CA LEU A 219 -7.86 -23.35 15.85
C LEU A 219 -7.09 -24.54 16.45
N ASN A 220 -6.94 -24.61 17.77
CA ASN A 220 -6.33 -25.76 18.45
C ASN A 220 -7.22 -27.00 18.39
N ALA A 221 -8.54 -26.82 18.41
CA ALA A 221 -9.51 -27.90 18.23
C ALA A 221 -9.56 -28.47 16.79
N GLY A 222 -8.82 -27.88 15.83
CA GLY A 222 -8.83 -28.33 14.44
C GLY A 222 -10.11 -27.96 13.69
N SER A 223 -10.87 -26.97 14.17
CA SER A 223 -12.13 -26.55 13.55
C SER A 223 -11.89 -25.80 12.24
N THR A 224 -12.60 -26.20 11.16
CA THR A 224 -12.47 -25.64 9.80
C THR A 224 -13.82 -25.25 9.18
N GLY A 225 -14.85 -25.03 10.01
CA GLY A 225 -16.22 -24.73 9.57
C GLY A 225 -16.40 -23.31 9.03
N ALA A 226 -17.66 -22.86 8.95
CA ALA A 226 -18.04 -21.56 8.37
C ALA A 226 -17.18 -20.39 8.90
N ARG A 227 -16.91 -20.34 10.21
CA ARG A 227 -16.05 -19.31 10.79
C ARG A 227 -14.66 -19.26 10.17
N TYR A 228 -14.03 -20.40 9.88
CA TYR A 228 -12.74 -20.41 9.20
C TYR A 228 -12.89 -20.01 7.73
N THR A 229 -13.82 -20.64 7.01
CA THR A 229 -13.94 -20.46 5.56
C THR A 229 -14.42 -19.08 5.15
N THR A 230 -15.21 -18.41 6.00
CA THR A 230 -15.66 -17.02 5.77
C THR A 230 -14.48 -16.05 5.73
N TRP A 231 -13.49 -16.21 6.63
CA TRP A 231 -12.39 -15.24 6.76
C TRP A 231 -11.11 -15.66 6.05
N PHE A 232 -10.86 -16.96 5.91
CA PHE A 232 -9.60 -17.50 5.38
C PHE A 232 -9.76 -18.34 4.11
N GLY A 233 -10.99 -18.44 3.60
CA GLY A 233 -11.32 -19.22 2.40
C GLY A 233 -11.15 -20.72 2.58
N SER A 234 -11.00 -21.44 1.46
CA SER A 234 -10.92 -22.90 1.47
C SER A 234 -9.70 -23.40 2.25
N TYR A 235 -9.95 -24.39 3.10
CA TYR A 235 -8.93 -25.03 3.93
C TYR A 235 -7.79 -25.62 3.09
N THR A 236 -6.57 -25.37 3.55
CA THR A 236 -5.40 -26.20 3.28
C THR A 236 -4.61 -26.32 4.58
N SER A 237 -3.88 -27.41 4.75
CA SER A 237 -3.04 -27.63 5.95
C SER A 237 -2.05 -26.49 6.17
N SER A 238 -1.42 -25.99 5.10
CA SER A 238 -0.49 -24.87 5.16
C SER A 238 -1.15 -23.57 5.61
N ARG A 239 -2.28 -23.17 4.99
CA ARG A 239 -2.99 -21.94 5.39
C ARG A 239 -3.48 -22.02 6.83
N TYR A 240 -4.02 -23.17 7.22
CA TYR A 240 -4.51 -23.37 8.58
C TYR A 240 -3.40 -23.26 9.62
N SER A 241 -2.24 -23.86 9.36
CA SER A 241 -1.05 -23.74 10.21
C SER A 241 -0.60 -22.29 10.35
N THR A 242 -0.58 -21.53 9.24
CA THR A 242 -0.26 -20.10 9.26
C THR A 242 -1.24 -19.30 10.13
N VAL A 243 -2.54 -19.47 9.92
CA VAL A 243 -3.58 -18.79 10.71
C VAL A 243 -3.47 -19.14 12.20
N LYS A 244 -3.27 -20.42 12.52
CA LYS A 244 -3.05 -20.90 13.88
C LYS A 244 -1.82 -20.25 14.54
N SER A 245 -0.71 -20.20 13.81
CA SER A 245 0.53 -19.53 14.26
C SER A 245 0.31 -18.04 14.51
N HIS A 246 -0.40 -17.34 13.62
CA HIS A 246 -0.71 -15.92 13.76
C HIS A 246 -1.54 -15.63 15.02
N PHE A 247 -2.66 -16.34 15.23
CA PHE A 247 -3.50 -16.13 16.42
C PHE A 247 -2.78 -16.51 17.72
N SER A 248 -1.92 -17.53 17.70
CA SER A 248 -1.09 -17.88 18.86
C SER A 248 -0.13 -16.74 19.23
N LYS A 249 0.55 -16.14 18.25
CA LYS A 249 1.43 -14.98 18.47
C LYS A 249 0.66 -13.75 18.95
N ILE A 250 -0.50 -13.46 18.36
CA ILE A 250 -1.37 -12.34 18.79
C ILE A 250 -1.80 -12.52 20.25
N ASN A 251 -2.33 -13.69 20.60
CA ASN A 251 -2.77 -13.99 21.97
C ASN A 251 -1.60 -13.91 22.97
N THR A 252 -0.43 -14.44 22.59
CA THR A 252 0.79 -14.36 23.42
C THR A 252 1.19 -12.91 23.68
N ALA A 253 1.19 -12.07 22.64
CA ALA A 253 1.51 -10.66 22.78
C ALA A 253 0.52 -9.90 23.68
N LEU A 254 -0.79 -10.11 23.48
CA LEU A 254 -1.83 -9.43 24.26
C LEU A 254 -1.83 -9.83 25.75
N ILE A 255 -1.34 -11.02 26.08
CA ILE A 255 -1.31 -11.53 27.46
C ILE A 255 0.05 -11.30 28.13
N GLY A 256 1.14 -11.49 27.39
CA GLY A 256 2.51 -11.55 27.94
C GLY A 256 3.36 -10.31 27.68
N SER A 257 2.94 -9.39 26.81
CA SER A 257 3.67 -8.15 26.49
C SER A 257 2.93 -6.90 26.96
N THR A 258 3.66 -5.81 27.18
CA THR A 258 3.08 -4.49 27.40
C THR A 258 2.82 -3.83 26.06
N ILE A 259 1.54 -3.74 25.66
CA ILE A 259 1.15 -3.05 24.42
C ILE A 259 1.05 -1.55 24.68
N THR A 260 1.71 -0.74 23.85
CA THR A 260 1.57 0.72 23.89
C THR A 260 0.45 1.21 22.95
N TYR A 261 -0.47 2.02 23.49
CA TYR A 261 -1.49 2.73 22.71
C TYR A 261 -1.18 4.23 22.68
N ASP A 262 -0.91 4.76 21.48
CA ASP A 262 -0.79 6.20 21.26
C ASP A 262 -2.14 6.76 20.74
N CYS A 263 -2.69 7.75 21.45
CA CYS A 263 -3.95 8.39 21.07
C CYS A 263 -3.76 9.61 20.15
N TYR A 264 -2.52 9.91 19.74
CA TYR A 264 -2.22 10.87 18.70
C TYR A 264 -2.38 10.25 17.31
N CYS A 265 -3.08 10.94 16.42
CA CYS A 265 -3.19 10.59 15.02
C CYS A 265 -2.97 11.84 14.18
N THR A 266 -2.18 11.73 13.11
CA THR A 266 -1.98 12.84 12.18
C THR A 266 -3.28 13.14 11.43
N PRO A 267 -3.52 14.39 10.99
CA PRO A 267 -4.71 14.72 10.19
C PRO A 267 -4.87 13.86 8.94
N SER A 268 -3.75 13.46 8.32
CA SER A 268 -3.72 12.56 7.15
C SER A 268 -4.20 11.13 7.44
N SER A 269 -4.37 10.74 8.71
CA SER A 269 -4.87 9.43 9.12
C SER A 269 -6.16 9.56 9.95
N ALA A 270 -6.85 10.70 9.87
CA ALA A 270 -8.06 10.96 10.65
C ALA A 270 -9.24 10.00 10.34
N SER A 271 -9.30 9.43 9.13
CA SER A 271 -10.28 8.40 8.75
C SER A 271 -9.81 6.96 9.02
N ALA A 272 -8.60 6.77 9.55
CA ALA A 272 -8.11 5.46 9.93
C ALA A 272 -8.73 5.03 11.27
N TYR A 273 -8.97 3.72 11.44
CA TYR A 273 -9.26 3.15 12.75
C TYR A 273 -8.01 3.14 13.63
N ALA A 274 -6.87 2.74 13.07
CA ALA A 274 -5.58 2.69 13.74
C ALA A 274 -4.45 2.51 12.70
N TYR A 275 -3.21 2.70 13.12
CA TYR A 275 -2.03 2.26 12.38
C TYR A 275 -0.98 1.71 13.34
N VAL A 276 -0.05 0.91 12.81
CA VAL A 276 1.09 0.35 13.55
C VAL A 276 2.36 0.43 12.72
N TYR A 277 3.51 0.53 13.36
CA TYR A 277 4.81 0.33 12.70
C TYR A 277 5.26 -1.11 12.92
N PRO A 278 5.39 -1.96 11.87
CA PRO A 278 5.75 -3.37 12.03
C PRO A 278 7.11 -3.61 12.68
N SER A 279 7.98 -2.59 12.67
CA SER A 279 9.32 -2.58 13.27
C SER A 279 9.33 -2.29 14.77
N GLN A 280 8.23 -1.79 15.35
CA GLN A 280 8.10 -1.49 16.77
C GLN A 280 7.09 -2.43 17.46
N PRO A 281 7.52 -3.66 17.80
CA PRO A 281 6.67 -4.58 18.54
C PRO A 281 6.54 -4.17 20.02
N TYR A 282 5.31 -3.78 20.39
CA TYR A 282 4.76 -3.58 21.75
C TYR A 282 5.30 -2.38 22.56
#